data_AF-A0A3L7V1J8-F1
#
_entry.id   AF-A0A3L7V1J8-F1
#
_cell.length_a   1.000
_cell.length_b   1.000
_cell.length_c   1.000
_cell.angle_alpha   90.00
_cell.angle_beta   90.00
_cell.angle_gamma   90.00
#
_symmetry.space_group_name_H-M   'P 1'
#
loop_
_entity.id
_entity.type
_entity.pdbx_description
1 polymer ?
#
loop_
_entity_poly.entity_id
_entity_poly.type
_entity_poly.pdbx_seq_one_letter_code
_entity_poly.pdbx_strand_id
1 'polypeptide(L)'
;MATDSNVTSCGFGSSDLRLPDELRGPLLSHLQTLRGRYLQRGWAGRVGFGSRPAVIVIDLAKYWLDPGQQIGSSLDAVVLATRRVLDAARAASVPIVFTTFAHDPAEPPSPHDRKLRFQFPADAAELFELDPRLNRQSTEKVIRKRYASAFKDTNLHTMLTALSVDTLIVMGVSTSHCVYATCRDATDSFRVIVPREAVGERCELMHEVFLLDIDIDLADVTNVDDVVRHLSEAQGQRPLSR
;
A
#
# COMPACT_ATOMS: atom_id res chain seq x y z
N MET A 1 1.00 2.20 38.10
CA MET A 1 -0.18 2.79 37.44
C MET A 1 0.26 4.05 36.71
N ALA A 2 0.51 3.91 35.41
CA ALA A 2 0.56 5.01 34.47
C ALA A 2 -0.13 4.47 33.22
N THR A 3 -1.39 4.85 33.05
CA THR A 3 -2.18 4.56 31.85
C THR A 3 -1.79 5.59 30.81
N ASP A 4 -0.89 5.22 29.90
CA ASP A 4 -0.67 6.00 28.67
C ASP A 4 -1.89 5.83 27.76
N SER A 5 -2.94 6.60 28.06
CA SER A 5 -4.13 6.74 27.26
C SER A 5 -3.89 7.81 26.19
N ASN A 6 -3.22 7.44 25.10
CA ASN A 6 -3.45 8.09 23.80
C ASN A 6 -2.91 7.25 22.63
N VAL A 7 -3.31 5.98 22.58
CA VAL A 7 -3.22 5.22 21.34
C VAL A 7 -4.39 5.69 20.47
N THR A 8 -4.10 6.64 19.58
CA THR A 8 -5.05 7.18 18.62
C THR A 8 -5.70 6.02 17.84
N SER A 9 -7.03 5.94 17.84
CA SER A 9 -7.78 4.94 17.08
C SER A 9 -7.32 4.94 15.61
N CYS A 10 -7.19 3.77 14.98
CA CYS A 10 -7.04 3.72 13.52
C CYS A 10 -8.22 4.46 12.88
N GLY A 11 -7.93 5.59 12.24
CA GLY A 11 -8.92 6.54 11.72
C GLY A 11 -9.63 6.05 10.46
N PHE A 12 -9.37 4.82 10.03
CA PHE A 12 -9.90 4.21 8.80
C PHE A 12 -10.30 2.74 9.04
N GLY A 13 -10.93 2.13 8.04
CA GLY A 13 -11.37 0.73 8.05
C GLY A 13 -12.90 0.59 8.10
N SER A 14 -13.38 -0.64 8.27
CA SER A 14 -14.81 -0.94 8.42
C SER A 14 -15.19 -0.96 9.89
N SER A 15 -16.32 -0.35 10.26
CA SER A 15 -16.73 -0.16 11.66
C SER A 15 -16.95 -1.47 12.41
N ASP A 16 -17.42 -2.51 11.73
CA ASP A 16 -17.68 -3.85 12.24
C ASP A 16 -16.41 -4.73 12.34
N LEU A 17 -15.29 -4.28 11.76
CA LEU A 17 -14.00 -4.98 11.77
C LEU A 17 -12.91 -4.21 12.54
N ARG A 18 -13.33 -3.25 13.38
CA ARG A 18 -12.44 -2.52 14.27
C ARG A 18 -11.94 -3.40 15.40
N LEU A 19 -10.74 -3.11 15.87
CA LEU A 19 -10.20 -3.75 17.06
C LEU A 19 -10.95 -3.20 18.30
N PRO A 20 -11.36 -4.05 19.26
CA PRO A 20 -11.90 -3.58 20.52
C PRO A 20 -10.91 -2.64 21.23
N ASP A 21 -11.42 -1.55 21.80
CA ASP A 21 -10.57 -0.50 22.40
C ASP A 21 -9.64 -1.05 23.49
N GLU A 22 -10.15 -1.97 24.30
CA GLU A 22 -9.43 -2.65 25.37
C GLU A 22 -8.28 -3.56 24.87
N LEU A 23 -8.35 -4.04 23.63
CA LEU A 23 -7.29 -4.86 23.02
C LEU A 23 -6.25 -4.02 22.29
N ARG A 24 -6.59 -2.79 21.87
CA ARG A 24 -5.72 -1.96 21.01
C ARG A 24 -4.37 -1.67 21.66
N GLY A 25 -4.36 -1.09 22.85
CA GLY A 25 -3.12 -0.79 23.57
C GLY A 25 -2.25 -2.05 23.81
N PRO A 26 -2.79 -3.11 24.44
CA PRO A 26 -2.05 -4.34 24.68
C PRO A 26 -1.52 -5.02 23.41
N LEU A 27 -2.31 -5.07 22.33
CA LEU A 27 -1.90 -5.67 21.07
C LEU A 27 -0.73 -4.90 20.45
N LEU A 28 -0.85 -3.58 20.30
CA LEU A 28 0.21 -2.78 19.67
C LEU A 28 1.51 -2.85 20.47
N SER A 29 1.42 -2.82 21.81
CA SER A 29 2.58 -3.03 22.68
C SER A 29 3.22 -4.41 22.48
N HIS A 30 2.40 -5.45 22.30
CA HIS A 30 2.89 -6.79 22.01
C HIS A 30 3.57 -6.88 20.64
N LEU A 31 2.99 -6.30 19.58
CA LEU A 31 3.58 -6.29 18.24
C LEU A 31 4.94 -5.57 18.23
N GLN A 32 5.08 -4.47 18.96
CA GLN A 32 6.37 -3.79 19.15
C GLN A 32 7.39 -4.68 19.87
N THR A 33 6.96 -5.40 20.91
CA THR A 33 7.80 -6.38 21.62
C THR A 33 8.25 -7.50 20.68
N LEU A 34 7.35 -8.03 19.85
CA LEU A 34 7.67 -9.05 18.86
C LEU A 34 8.70 -8.56 17.85
N ARG A 35 8.53 -7.35 17.32
CA ARG A 35 9.51 -6.71 16.44
C ARG A 35 10.90 -6.69 17.07
N GLY A 36 11.00 -6.29 18.33
CA GLY A 36 12.26 -6.31 19.10
C GLY A 36 12.88 -7.71 19.21
N ARG A 37 12.07 -8.75 19.37
CA ARG A 37 12.54 -10.14 19.40
C ARG A 37 12.99 -10.64 18.01
N TYR A 38 12.33 -10.22 16.94
CA TYR A 38 12.77 -10.51 15.57
C TYR A 38 14.13 -9.87 15.27
N LEU A 39 14.34 -8.62 15.67
CA LEU A 39 15.65 -7.96 15.58
C LEU A 39 16.75 -8.75 16.28
N GLN A 40 16.51 -9.26 17.49
CA GLN A 40 17.47 -10.10 18.22
C GLN A 40 17.80 -11.42 17.51
N ARG A 41 16.92 -11.88 16.60
CA ARG A 41 17.11 -13.07 15.76
C ARG A 41 17.75 -12.77 14.40
N GLY A 42 18.15 -11.52 14.16
CA GLY A 42 18.76 -11.11 12.89
C GLY A 42 17.74 -10.84 11.77
N TRP A 43 16.46 -10.65 12.10
CA TRP A 43 15.41 -10.24 11.17
C TRP A 43 15.12 -8.74 11.32
N ALA A 44 14.19 -8.18 10.54
CA ALA A 44 13.75 -6.78 10.66
C ALA A 44 14.88 -5.73 10.50
N GLY A 45 15.91 -6.07 9.72
CA GLY A 45 16.91 -5.11 9.25
C GLY A 45 16.28 -4.05 8.34
N ARG A 46 17.04 -3.00 7.99
CA ARG A 46 16.56 -1.96 7.08
C ARG A 46 17.18 -2.11 5.70
N VAL A 47 16.34 -2.15 4.66
CA VAL A 47 16.81 -2.13 3.26
C VAL A 47 17.21 -0.72 2.84
N GLY A 48 16.62 0.31 3.44
CA GLY A 48 16.86 1.72 3.14
C GLY A 48 16.38 2.14 1.75
N PHE A 49 16.42 3.45 1.50
CA PHE A 49 16.15 3.99 0.17
C PHE A 49 17.37 3.86 -0.75
N GLY A 50 17.12 3.60 -2.02
CA GLY A 50 18.09 3.75 -3.10
C GLY A 50 18.07 5.15 -3.71
N SER A 51 18.46 5.23 -4.98
CA SER A 51 18.67 6.49 -5.73
C SER A 51 17.65 6.69 -6.86
N ARG A 52 16.97 5.63 -7.28
CA ARG A 52 16.04 5.62 -8.42
C ARG A 52 14.70 5.03 -7.97
N PRO A 53 13.92 5.78 -7.17
CA PRO A 53 12.64 5.30 -6.71
C PRO A 53 11.59 5.28 -7.81
N ALA A 54 10.57 4.45 -7.62
CA ALA A 54 9.27 4.53 -8.26
C ALA A 54 8.18 4.38 -7.21
N VAL A 55 7.00 4.93 -7.49
CA VAL A 55 5.81 4.83 -6.64
C VAL A 55 4.78 3.93 -7.30
N ILE A 56 4.19 3.01 -6.54
CA ILE A 56 3.00 2.25 -6.94
C ILE A 56 1.84 2.49 -5.97
N VAL A 57 0.67 2.83 -6.52
CA VAL A 57 -0.58 2.99 -5.77
C VAL A 57 -1.53 1.87 -6.14
N ILE A 58 -1.82 1.02 -5.16
CA ILE A 58 -2.60 -0.19 -5.35
C ILE A 58 -4.07 0.05 -5.04
N ASP A 59 -4.93 -0.07 -6.05
CA ASP A 59 -6.38 -0.30 -5.94
C ASP A 59 -7.14 0.72 -5.05
N LEU A 60 -6.66 1.96 -4.93
CA LEU A 60 -7.43 3.07 -4.33
C LEU A 60 -8.53 3.56 -5.29
N ALA A 61 -9.47 2.66 -5.57
CA ALA A 61 -10.61 2.85 -6.46
C ALA A 61 -11.94 2.79 -5.69
N LYS A 62 -13.03 3.27 -6.32
CA LYS A 62 -14.34 3.43 -5.68
C LYS A 62 -14.80 2.18 -4.91
N TYR A 63 -14.59 0.98 -5.46
CA TYR A 63 -15.01 -0.28 -4.84
C TYR A 63 -14.40 -0.53 -3.44
N TRP A 64 -13.16 -0.09 -3.21
CA TRP A 64 -12.50 -0.23 -1.91
C TRP A 64 -12.80 0.92 -0.97
N LEU A 65 -13.19 2.07 -1.50
CA LEU A 65 -13.32 3.32 -0.73
C LEU A 65 -14.77 3.65 -0.35
N ASP A 66 -15.74 2.95 -0.92
CA ASP A 66 -17.15 3.10 -0.60
C ASP A 66 -17.60 2.04 0.44
N PRO A 67 -17.88 2.42 1.70
CA PRO A 67 -18.34 1.49 2.74
C PRO A 67 -19.67 0.76 2.41
N GLY A 68 -20.41 1.21 1.38
CA GLY A 68 -21.59 0.51 0.87
C GLY A 68 -21.26 -0.75 0.05
N GLN A 69 -20.00 -0.97 -0.34
CA GLN A 69 -19.56 -2.11 -1.14
C GLN A 69 -19.09 -3.29 -0.27
N GLN A 70 -19.13 -4.50 -0.82
CA GLN A 70 -18.80 -5.75 -0.11
C GLN A 70 -17.45 -5.72 0.63
N ILE A 71 -16.42 -5.08 0.05
CA ILE A 71 -15.08 -5.00 0.65
C ILE A 71 -14.64 -3.57 0.94
N GLY A 72 -15.56 -2.61 0.81
CA GLY A 72 -15.25 -1.19 0.93
C GLY A 72 -15.16 -0.74 2.38
N SER A 73 -14.40 0.33 2.60
CA SER A 73 -14.08 0.86 3.93
C SER A 73 -13.87 2.36 3.91
N SER A 74 -14.05 3.02 5.05
CA SER A 74 -13.70 4.44 5.21
C SER A 74 -12.19 4.58 5.21
N LEU A 75 -11.61 5.14 4.15
CA LEU A 75 -10.15 5.15 3.90
C LEU A 75 -9.62 6.54 3.50
N ASP A 76 -10.37 7.59 3.83
CA ASP A 76 -10.06 8.98 3.50
C ASP A 76 -8.65 9.40 3.94
N ALA A 77 -8.26 9.05 5.17
CA ALA A 77 -6.93 9.33 5.68
C ALA A 77 -5.82 8.70 4.83
N VAL A 78 -6.03 7.48 4.33
CA VAL A 78 -5.10 6.76 3.46
C VAL A 78 -5.00 7.43 2.09
N VAL A 79 -6.11 7.87 1.52
CA VAL A 79 -6.13 8.61 0.25
C VAL A 79 -5.39 9.95 0.38
N LEU A 80 -5.60 10.69 1.46
CA LEU A 80 -4.93 11.97 1.72
C LEU A 80 -3.43 11.79 1.97
N ALA A 81 -3.04 10.77 2.73
CA ALA A 81 -1.64 10.40 2.93
C ALA A 81 -0.95 10.00 1.61
N THR A 82 -1.62 9.18 0.80
CA THR A 82 -1.14 8.80 -0.54
C THR A 82 -0.96 10.03 -1.43
N ARG A 83 -1.89 10.98 -1.36
CA ARG A 83 -1.80 12.23 -2.14
C ARG A 83 -0.53 13.02 -1.84
N ARG A 84 -0.13 13.11 -0.58
CA ARG A 84 1.11 13.79 -0.14
C ARG A 84 2.35 13.17 -0.77
N VAL A 85 2.44 11.84 -0.77
CA VAL A 85 3.57 11.12 -1.40
C VAL A 85 3.55 11.32 -2.92
N LEU A 86 2.37 11.26 -3.55
CA LEU A 86 2.23 11.52 -4.99
C LEU A 86 2.70 12.93 -5.37
N ASP A 87 2.40 13.95 -4.56
CA ASP A 87 2.87 15.32 -4.81
C ASP A 87 4.39 15.44 -4.76
N ALA A 88 5.02 14.86 -3.75
CA ALA A 88 6.47 14.83 -3.65
C ALA A 88 7.11 14.06 -4.81
N ALA A 89 6.55 12.92 -5.19
CA ALA A 89 7.02 12.11 -6.31
C ALA A 89 6.91 12.85 -7.65
N ARG A 90 5.81 13.57 -7.89
CA ARG A 90 5.62 14.41 -9.09
C ARG A 90 6.63 15.56 -9.13
N ALA A 91 6.83 16.26 -8.02
CA ALA A 91 7.80 17.34 -7.92
C ALA A 91 9.24 16.85 -8.20
N ALA A 92 9.55 15.63 -7.79
CA ALA A 92 10.84 14.98 -8.03
C ALA A 92 10.95 14.24 -9.38
N SER A 93 9.92 14.31 -10.24
CA SER A 93 9.84 13.54 -11.50
C SER A 93 10.18 12.05 -11.28
N VAL A 94 9.58 11.45 -10.26
CA VAL A 94 9.67 10.02 -9.93
C VAL A 94 8.57 9.28 -10.69
N PRO A 95 8.86 8.12 -11.32
CA PRO A 95 7.84 7.33 -12.00
C PRO A 95 6.71 6.91 -11.04
N ILE A 96 5.46 7.06 -11.48
CA ILE A 96 4.26 6.71 -10.72
C ILE A 96 3.43 5.72 -11.54
N VAL A 97 3.00 4.65 -10.87
CA VAL A 97 2.16 3.59 -11.42
C VAL A 97 0.93 3.41 -10.53
N PHE A 98 -0.24 3.26 -11.12
CA PHE A 98 -1.46 2.92 -10.41
C PHE A 98 -1.91 1.51 -10.81
N THR A 99 -2.57 0.81 -9.90
CA THR A 99 -3.32 -0.40 -10.25
C THR A 99 -4.80 -0.23 -9.98
N THR A 100 -5.61 -0.94 -10.76
CA THR A 100 -7.02 -1.17 -10.44
C THR A 100 -7.42 -2.57 -10.95
N PHE A 101 -8.60 -3.04 -10.58
CA PHE A 101 -9.04 -4.38 -10.94
C PHE A 101 -9.49 -4.49 -12.40
N ALA A 102 -8.97 -5.51 -13.08
CA ALA A 102 -9.38 -5.90 -14.42
C ALA A 102 -10.60 -6.82 -14.33
N HIS A 103 -11.78 -6.25 -14.09
CA HIS A 103 -13.00 -7.05 -14.11
C HIS A 103 -13.35 -7.47 -15.53
N ASP A 104 -13.40 -8.78 -15.75
CA ASP A 104 -13.93 -9.39 -16.97
C ASP A 104 -15.07 -10.38 -16.59
N PRO A 105 -16.34 -10.09 -16.91
CA PRO A 105 -17.46 -10.96 -16.58
C PRO A 105 -17.47 -12.27 -17.40
N ALA A 106 -16.70 -12.36 -18.50
CA ALA A 106 -16.55 -13.58 -19.29
C ALA A 106 -15.49 -14.53 -18.71
N GLU A 107 -14.76 -14.09 -17.69
CA GLU A 107 -13.67 -14.86 -17.13
C GLU A 107 -14.15 -16.07 -16.33
N PRO A 108 -13.58 -17.27 -16.53
CA PRO A 108 -14.04 -18.45 -15.83
C PRO A 108 -13.70 -18.37 -14.32
N PRO A 109 -14.56 -18.95 -13.46
CA PRO A 109 -14.29 -18.98 -12.03
C PRO A 109 -13.03 -19.81 -11.74
N SER A 110 -12.20 -19.28 -10.87
CA SER A 110 -11.03 -19.95 -10.29
C SER A 110 -11.39 -20.66 -8.97
N PRO A 111 -10.53 -21.54 -8.45
CA PRO A 111 -10.72 -22.08 -7.10
C PRO A 111 -10.84 -21.02 -5.99
N HIS A 112 -10.20 -19.85 -6.17
CA HIS A 112 -10.28 -18.74 -5.22
C HIS A 112 -11.70 -18.16 -5.13
N ASP A 113 -12.47 -18.18 -6.22
CA ASP A 113 -13.85 -17.68 -6.25
C ASP A 113 -14.81 -18.52 -5.37
N ARG A 114 -14.40 -19.72 -4.95
CA ARG A 114 -15.12 -20.48 -3.90
C ARG A 114 -14.87 -19.98 -2.49
N LYS A 115 -13.76 -19.27 -2.25
CA LYS A 115 -13.41 -18.68 -0.95
C LYS A 115 -13.93 -17.25 -0.85
N LEU A 116 -13.76 -16.47 -1.92
CA LEU A 116 -14.20 -15.09 -2.00
C LEU A 116 -14.74 -14.83 -3.40
N ARG A 117 -16.06 -14.73 -3.50
CA ARG A 117 -16.73 -14.28 -4.73
C ARG A 117 -17.08 -12.81 -4.56
N PHE A 118 -16.45 -11.96 -5.36
CA PHE A 118 -16.85 -10.57 -5.43
C PHE A 118 -18.23 -10.44 -6.06
N GLN A 119 -19.05 -9.59 -5.46
CA GLN A 119 -20.38 -9.25 -5.95
C GLN A 119 -20.31 -7.87 -6.55
N PHE A 120 -20.70 -7.77 -7.81
CA PHE A 120 -20.72 -6.53 -8.56
C PHE A 120 -22.11 -6.28 -9.15
N PRO A 121 -22.57 -5.03 -9.24
CA PRO A 121 -23.72 -4.66 -10.05
C PRO A 121 -23.43 -4.90 -11.54
N ALA A 122 -24.47 -4.90 -12.38
CA ALA A 122 -24.34 -5.15 -13.81
C ALA A 122 -23.43 -4.13 -14.54
N ASP A 123 -23.36 -2.89 -14.04
CA ASP A 123 -22.45 -1.86 -14.52
C ASP A 123 -21.33 -1.60 -13.49
N ALA A 124 -20.40 -2.54 -13.40
CA ALA A 124 -19.33 -2.53 -12.40
C ALA A 124 -18.12 -1.67 -12.81
N ALA A 125 -18.04 -1.22 -14.07
CA ALA A 125 -16.83 -0.60 -14.61
C ALA A 125 -16.41 0.65 -13.81
N GLU A 126 -17.40 1.46 -13.41
CA GLU A 126 -17.16 2.66 -12.61
C GLU A 126 -16.59 2.36 -11.22
N LEU A 127 -16.92 1.20 -10.63
CA LEU A 127 -16.42 0.82 -9.31
C LEU A 127 -14.89 0.66 -9.29
N PHE A 128 -14.28 0.41 -10.44
CA PHE A 128 -12.83 0.24 -10.57
C PHE A 128 -12.13 1.51 -11.04
N GLU A 129 -12.83 2.65 -11.08
CA GLU A 129 -12.21 3.94 -11.29
C GLU A 129 -11.45 4.40 -10.04
N LEU A 130 -10.23 4.88 -10.26
CA LEU A 130 -9.37 5.41 -9.21
C LEU A 130 -9.98 6.68 -8.60
N ASP A 131 -9.76 6.88 -7.30
CA ASP A 131 -10.30 8.03 -6.59
C ASP A 131 -9.76 9.36 -7.17
N PRO A 132 -10.65 10.32 -7.53
CA PRO A 132 -10.23 11.58 -8.13
C PRO A 132 -9.36 12.43 -7.19
N ARG A 133 -9.44 12.23 -5.87
CA ARG A 133 -8.60 12.93 -4.89
C ARG A 133 -7.12 12.57 -5.01
N LEU A 134 -6.78 11.44 -5.66
CA LEU A 134 -5.39 11.10 -6.01
C LEU A 134 -4.80 12.05 -7.08
N ASN A 135 -5.66 12.83 -7.75
CA ASN A 135 -5.30 13.77 -8.80
C ASN A 135 -4.39 13.13 -9.85
N ARG A 136 -4.76 11.94 -10.35
CA ARG A 136 -3.94 11.17 -11.31
C ARG A 136 -3.75 11.97 -12.61
N GLN A 137 -2.52 12.04 -13.08
CA GLN A 137 -2.16 12.66 -14.36
C GLN A 137 -2.31 11.67 -15.52
N SER A 138 -2.61 12.17 -16.71
CA SER A 138 -2.78 11.33 -17.91
C SER A 138 -1.49 10.58 -18.31
N THR A 139 -0.33 11.11 -17.94
CA THR A 139 0.99 10.52 -18.17
C THR A 139 1.35 9.41 -17.18
N GLU A 140 0.58 9.24 -16.11
CA GLU A 140 0.81 8.21 -15.10
C GLU A 140 0.17 6.88 -15.52
N LYS A 141 0.96 5.82 -15.52
CA LYS A 141 0.55 4.49 -16.00
C LYS A 141 -0.52 3.92 -15.08
N VAL A 142 -1.56 3.34 -15.67
CA VAL A 142 -2.53 2.48 -14.97
C VAL A 142 -2.38 1.05 -15.47
N ILE A 143 -2.14 0.12 -14.55
CA ILE A 143 -2.14 -1.32 -14.79
C ILE A 143 -3.46 -1.88 -14.29
N ARG A 144 -4.27 -2.45 -15.18
CA ARG A 144 -5.44 -3.23 -14.77
C ARG A 144 -4.97 -4.64 -14.46
N LYS A 145 -5.15 -5.09 -13.22
CA LYS A 145 -4.68 -6.39 -12.74
C LYS A 145 -5.83 -7.26 -12.25
N ARG A 146 -5.70 -8.57 -12.46
CA ARG A 146 -6.65 -9.57 -11.93
C ARG A 146 -6.24 -10.07 -10.55
N TYR A 147 -4.94 -10.22 -10.32
CA TYR A 147 -4.39 -10.87 -9.13
C TYR A 147 -4.06 -9.88 -8.02
N ALA A 148 -3.82 -10.40 -6.82
CA ALA A 148 -3.47 -9.59 -5.65
C ALA A 148 -2.18 -8.79 -5.89
N SER A 149 -1.09 -9.48 -6.23
CA SER A 149 0.18 -8.86 -6.59
C SER A 149 0.06 -8.08 -7.89
N ALA A 150 0.62 -6.86 -7.90
CA ALA A 150 0.73 -6.04 -9.09
C ALA A 150 1.72 -6.57 -10.15
N PHE A 151 2.55 -7.56 -9.79
CA PHE A 151 3.52 -8.19 -10.70
C PHE A 151 2.93 -9.35 -11.49
N LYS A 152 2.00 -10.10 -10.89
CA LYS A 152 1.48 -11.32 -11.48
C LYS A 152 0.65 -11.00 -12.72
N ASP A 153 1.08 -11.55 -13.86
CA ASP A 153 0.42 -11.39 -15.16
C ASP A 153 0.31 -9.92 -15.61
N THR A 154 1.35 -9.13 -15.29
CA THR A 154 1.50 -7.75 -15.76
C THR A 154 2.93 -7.54 -16.26
N ASN A 155 3.18 -6.41 -16.92
CA ASN A 155 4.53 -6.01 -17.33
C ASN A 155 5.24 -5.10 -16.30
N LEU A 156 4.77 -5.05 -15.04
CA LEU A 156 5.30 -4.16 -14.01
C LEU A 156 6.80 -4.36 -13.80
N HIS A 157 7.27 -5.60 -13.62
CA HIS A 157 8.69 -5.90 -13.42
C HIS A 157 9.53 -5.37 -14.59
N THR A 158 9.17 -5.75 -15.82
CA THR A 158 9.88 -5.33 -17.03
C THR A 158 9.96 -3.80 -17.16
N MET A 159 8.86 -3.11 -16.85
CA MET A 159 8.81 -1.65 -16.88
C MET A 159 9.73 -1.01 -15.83
N LEU A 160 9.69 -1.48 -14.58
CA LEU A 160 10.55 -0.97 -13.50
C LEU A 160 12.03 -1.22 -13.80
N THR A 161 12.36 -2.41 -14.32
CA THR A 161 13.73 -2.76 -14.75
C THR A 161 14.20 -1.87 -15.89
N ALA A 162 13.37 -1.60 -16.90
CA ALA A 162 13.71 -0.70 -18.01
C ALA A 162 13.95 0.75 -17.54
N LEU A 163 13.30 1.18 -16.45
CA LEU A 163 13.52 2.47 -15.81
C LEU A 163 14.72 2.48 -14.85
N SER A 164 15.38 1.33 -14.67
CA SER A 164 16.45 1.08 -13.69
C SER A 164 16.03 1.52 -12.27
N VAL A 165 14.80 1.18 -11.89
CA VAL A 165 14.29 1.43 -10.55
C VAL A 165 15.05 0.53 -9.56
N ASP A 166 15.50 1.11 -8.45
CA ASP A 166 16.15 0.38 -7.36
C ASP A 166 15.28 0.34 -6.08
N THR A 167 14.26 1.20 -6.00
CA THR A 167 13.40 1.36 -4.83
C THR A 167 11.95 1.45 -5.26
N LEU A 168 11.08 0.63 -4.67
CA LEU A 168 9.64 0.65 -4.92
C LEU A 168 8.89 1.09 -3.66
N ILE A 169 8.24 2.24 -3.73
CA ILE A 169 7.37 2.76 -2.68
C ILE A 169 5.96 2.23 -2.92
N VAL A 170 5.48 1.34 -2.06
CA VAL A 170 4.21 0.63 -2.21
C VAL A 170 3.14 1.24 -1.31
N MET A 171 2.05 1.72 -1.91
CA MET A 171 0.91 2.36 -1.24
C MET A 171 -0.41 1.73 -1.68
N GLY A 172 -1.49 2.05 -0.97
CA GLY A 172 -2.86 1.66 -1.34
C GLY A 172 -3.43 0.51 -0.52
N VAL A 173 -4.25 -0.33 -1.14
CA VAL A 173 -5.08 -1.31 -0.43
C VAL A 173 -5.11 -2.69 -1.09
N SER A 174 -5.35 -3.77 -0.36
CA SER A 174 -5.40 -3.85 1.12
C SER A 174 -4.06 -4.29 1.69
N THR A 175 -3.70 -3.79 2.87
CA THR A 175 -2.42 -4.08 3.57
C THR A 175 -2.12 -5.57 3.62
N SER A 176 -3.10 -6.38 4.03
CA SER A 176 -2.92 -7.83 4.23
C SER A 176 -3.04 -8.68 2.95
N HIS A 177 -3.35 -8.05 1.82
CA HIS A 177 -3.62 -8.75 0.56
C HIS A 177 -2.76 -8.18 -0.57
N CYS A 178 -3.28 -7.25 -1.37
CA CYS A 178 -2.60 -6.76 -2.56
C CYS A 178 -1.28 -6.04 -2.25
N VAL A 179 -1.22 -5.27 -1.16
CA VAL A 179 0.00 -4.61 -0.71
C VAL A 179 1.04 -5.64 -0.29
N TYR A 180 0.70 -6.55 0.62
CA TYR A 180 1.58 -7.64 1.06
C TYR A 180 2.09 -8.49 -0.11
N ALA A 181 1.20 -8.95 -0.99
CA ALA A 181 1.56 -9.76 -2.14
C ALA A 181 2.51 -9.02 -3.10
N THR A 182 2.27 -7.73 -3.33
CA THR A 182 3.15 -6.90 -4.16
C THR A 182 4.51 -6.68 -3.50
N CYS A 183 4.57 -6.49 -2.18
CA CYS A 183 5.85 -6.39 -1.44
C CYS A 183 6.64 -7.69 -1.53
N ARG A 184 5.99 -8.84 -1.33
CA ARG A 184 6.62 -10.16 -1.43
C ARG A 184 7.22 -10.41 -2.80
N ASP A 185 6.52 -10.07 -3.89
CA ASP A 185 7.05 -10.23 -5.25
C ASP A 185 8.13 -9.19 -5.59
N ALA A 186 8.19 -8.05 -4.88
CA ALA A 186 9.17 -6.99 -5.13
C ALA A 186 10.49 -7.17 -4.40
N THR A 187 10.49 -7.78 -3.21
CA THR A 187 11.61 -7.72 -2.24
C THR A 187 12.93 -8.28 -2.75
N ASP A 188 12.91 -9.23 -3.70
CA ASP A 188 14.13 -9.81 -4.27
C ASP A 188 14.74 -8.95 -5.40
N SER A 189 14.00 -7.96 -5.90
CA SER A 189 14.39 -7.13 -7.05
C SER A 189 14.54 -5.65 -6.72
N PHE A 190 13.85 -5.17 -5.68
CA PHE A 190 13.81 -3.75 -5.32
C PHE A 190 13.91 -3.58 -3.81
N ARG A 191 14.48 -2.45 -3.37
CA ARG A 191 14.30 -1.98 -1.99
C ARG A 191 12.84 -1.56 -1.83
N VAL A 192 12.09 -2.25 -0.98
CA VAL A 192 10.66 -1.97 -0.81
C VAL A 192 10.46 -1.04 0.38
N ILE A 193 9.69 0.03 0.17
CA ILE A 193 9.34 1.00 1.21
C ILE A 193 7.82 1.09 1.30
N VAL A 194 7.29 1.01 2.52
CA VAL A 194 5.84 1.10 2.77
C VAL A 194 5.55 2.25 3.75
N PRO A 195 5.06 3.40 3.26
CA PRO A 195 4.57 4.46 4.15
C PRO A 195 3.29 4.01 4.86
N ARG A 196 3.37 3.81 6.18
CA ARG A 196 2.30 3.29 7.05
C ARG A 196 0.96 3.98 6.81
N GLU A 197 0.94 5.31 6.75
CA GLU A 197 -0.28 6.10 6.66
C GLU A 197 -0.91 6.06 5.26
N ALA A 198 -0.15 5.65 4.24
CA ALA A 198 -0.61 5.55 2.85
C ALA A 198 -0.89 4.09 2.42
N VAL A 199 -1.02 3.17 3.38
CA VAL A 199 -1.60 1.84 3.15
C VAL A 199 -2.81 1.63 4.06
N GLY A 200 -3.82 0.92 3.55
CA GLY A 200 -5.10 0.77 4.23
C GLY A 200 -5.64 -0.65 4.22
N GLU A 201 -6.54 -0.92 5.15
CA GLU A 201 -7.16 -2.23 5.34
C GLU A 201 -8.57 -2.06 5.93
N ARG A 202 -9.44 -3.02 5.68
CA ARG A 202 -10.80 -3.02 6.24
C ARG A 202 -10.85 -3.46 7.70
N CYS A 203 -9.96 -4.40 8.08
CA CYS A 203 -9.84 -4.94 9.42
C CYS A 203 -8.58 -4.39 10.11
N GLU A 204 -8.77 -3.74 11.25
CA GLU A 204 -7.69 -3.07 12.00
C GLU A 204 -6.64 -4.08 12.51
N LEU A 205 -7.06 -5.25 13.00
CA LEU A 205 -6.14 -6.30 13.44
C LEU A 205 -5.25 -6.77 12.29
N MET A 206 -5.84 -7.01 11.12
CA MET A 206 -5.09 -7.47 9.94
C MET A 206 -4.11 -6.41 9.45
N HIS A 207 -4.49 -5.12 9.54
CA HIS A 207 -3.59 -4.02 9.21
C HIS A 207 -2.31 -4.08 10.04
N GLU A 208 -2.44 -4.11 11.38
CA GLU A 208 -1.30 -4.02 12.28
C GLU A 208 -0.40 -5.26 12.22
N VAL A 209 -1.00 -6.45 12.13
CA VAL A 209 -0.25 -7.71 12.02
C VAL A 209 0.53 -7.76 10.70
N PHE A 210 -0.08 -7.39 9.57
CA PHE A 210 0.61 -7.43 8.28
C PHE A 210 1.62 -6.30 8.12
N LEU A 211 1.43 -5.14 8.76
CA LEU A 211 2.50 -4.13 8.80
C LEU A 211 3.71 -4.63 9.57
N LEU A 212 3.52 -5.37 10.67
CA LEU A 212 4.64 -6.02 11.34
C LEU A 212 5.32 -7.04 10.41
N ASP A 213 4.55 -7.93 9.78
CA ASP A 213 5.08 -8.97 8.90
C ASP A 213 5.86 -8.39 7.71
N ILE A 214 5.32 -7.32 7.11
CA ILE A 214 6.01 -6.56 6.07
C ILE A 214 7.33 -5.97 6.60
N ASP A 215 7.31 -5.32 7.78
CA ASP A 215 8.50 -4.64 8.32
C ASP A 215 9.62 -5.59 8.75
N ILE A 216 9.29 -6.83 9.13
CA ILE A 216 10.29 -7.78 9.61
C ILE A 216 10.94 -8.60 8.50
N ASP A 217 10.28 -8.74 7.34
CA ASP A 217 10.68 -9.71 6.30
C ASP A 217 10.71 -9.14 4.87
N LEU A 218 9.98 -8.07 4.55
CA LEU A 218 9.72 -7.67 3.16
C LEU A 218 10.10 -6.25 2.77
N ALA A 219 9.95 -5.29 3.67
CA ALA A 219 10.08 -3.87 3.33
C ALA A 219 10.40 -3.04 4.57
N ASP A 220 10.92 -1.84 4.37
CA ASP A 220 10.95 -0.86 5.46
C ASP A 220 9.58 -0.20 5.58
N VAL A 221 8.88 -0.46 6.68
CA VAL A 221 7.68 0.28 7.05
C VAL A 221 8.10 1.55 7.79
N THR A 222 7.68 2.69 7.25
CA THR A 222 8.10 4.03 7.72
C THR A 222 6.94 5.01 7.63
N ASN A 223 7.13 6.26 8.09
CA ASN A 223 6.10 7.28 8.01
C ASN A 223 6.12 7.99 6.65
N VAL A 224 4.95 8.49 6.21
CA VAL A 224 4.80 9.32 4.99
C VAL A 224 5.77 10.50 4.99
N ASP A 225 6.02 11.11 6.14
CA ASP A 225 6.92 12.27 6.25
C ASP A 225 8.36 11.93 5.88
N ASP A 226 8.82 10.71 6.19
CA ASP A 226 10.16 10.24 5.81
C ASP A 226 10.26 10.01 4.30
N VAL A 227 9.22 9.43 3.70
CA VAL A 227 9.14 9.20 2.26
C VAL A 227 9.12 10.54 1.50
N VAL A 228 8.28 11.48 1.93
CA VAL A 228 8.19 12.83 1.34
C VAL A 228 9.54 13.54 1.42
N ARG A 229 10.20 13.51 2.58
CA ARG A 229 11.53 14.10 2.77
C ARG A 229 12.55 13.51 1.80
N HIS A 230 12.62 12.19 1.71
CA HIS A 230 13.54 11.50 0.79
C HIS A 230 13.31 11.91 -0.67
N LEU A 231 12.05 11.95 -1.12
CA LEU A 231 11.71 12.37 -2.49
C LEU A 231 12.09 13.83 -2.76
N SER A 232 11.88 14.73 -1.79
CA SER A 232 12.27 16.15 -1.90
C SER A 232 13.79 16.34 -1.93
N GLU A 233 14.55 15.59 -1.14
CA GLU A 233 16.01 15.66 -1.14
C GLU A 233 16.60 15.16 -2.47
N ALA A 234 16.03 14.08 -3.04
CA ALA A 234 16.44 13.56 -4.34
C ALA A 234 16.23 14.58 -5.48
N GLN A 235 15.23 15.46 -5.38
CA GLN A 235 15.03 16.55 -6.33
C GLN A 235 16.20 17.56 -6.31
N GLY A 236 16.66 17.94 -5.11
CA GLY A 236 17.74 18.93 -4.94
C GLY A 236 19.11 18.44 -5.42
N GLN A 237 19.29 17.13 -5.57
CA GLN A 237 20.54 16.51 -6.00
C GLN A 237 20.62 16.22 -7.51
N ARG A 238 19.51 16.35 -8.26
CA ARG A 238 19.54 16.18 -9.71
C ARG A 238 20.24 17.40 -10.34
N PRO A 239 21.36 17.23 -11.06
CA PRO A 239 21.95 18.35 -11.78
C PRO A 239 20.91 18.90 -12.76
N LEU A 240 20.79 20.23 -12.81
CA LEU A 240 19.97 20.94 -13.79
C LEU A 240 20.37 20.43 -15.18
N SER A 241 19.53 19.60 -15.79
CA SER A 241 19.75 19.11 -17.15
C SER A 241 19.70 20.31 -18.09
N ARG A 242 20.81 20.53 -18.81
CA ARG A 242 20.95 21.50 -19.91
C ARG A 242 20.02 21.15 -21.07
#